data_AF-A0A8B6E568-F1
#
_entry.id   AF-A0A8B6E568-F1
#
_cell.length_a   1.000
_cell.length_b   1.000
_cell.length_c   1.000
_cell.angle_alpha   90.00
_cell.angle_beta   90.00
_cell.angle_gamma   90.00
#
_symmetry.space_group_name_H-M   'P 1'
#
loop_
_entity.id
_entity.type
_entity.pdbx_description
1 polymer ?
#
loop_
_entity_poly.entity_id
_entity_poly.type
_entity_poly.pdbx_seq_one_letter_code
_entity_poly.pdbx_strand_id
1 'polypeptide(L)'
;MVDTRRADFGIFDKRRADFCMVDIRRADFCIVDIRKEDFCIVDIRWADFCMVHIRRSDFGIVDIRRADFCMVDILSADFCIVDLRRADFCIVDKRRADFCIVDIRMADFVIVHIRRAVSGM
;
A
#
# COMPACT_ATOMS: atom_id res chain seq x y z
N MET A 1 -7.95 -0.98 -13.90
CA MET A 1 -7.45 0.36 -13.57
C MET A 1 -8.57 1.15 -12.94
N VAL A 2 -8.29 1.81 -11.82
CA VAL A 2 -9.14 2.76 -11.13
C VAL A 2 -8.39 4.10 -11.13
N ASP A 3 -9.05 5.19 -11.53
CA ASP A 3 -8.53 6.56 -11.45
C ASP A 3 -9.58 7.42 -10.75
N THR A 4 -9.23 7.97 -9.59
CA THR A 4 -10.09 8.81 -8.76
C THR A 4 -9.44 10.18 -8.58
N ARG A 5 -10.05 11.21 -9.16
CA ARG A 5 -9.53 12.59 -9.04
C ARG A 5 -9.79 13.23 -7.69
N ARG A 6 -10.98 13.02 -7.13
CA ARG A 6 -11.44 13.52 -5.83
C ARG A 6 -12.55 12.59 -5.33
N ALA A 7 -12.51 12.23 -4.06
CA ALA A 7 -13.59 11.53 -3.38
C ALA A 7 -13.55 11.84 -1.88
N ASP A 8 -14.68 12.06 -1.24
CA ASP A 8 -14.71 12.16 0.23
C ASP A 8 -14.40 10.77 0.82
N PHE A 9 -14.97 9.72 0.22
CA PHE A 9 -14.73 8.32 0.58
C PHE A 9 -14.52 7.46 -0.68
N GLY A 10 -13.44 6.68 -0.74
CA GLY A 10 -13.16 5.73 -1.81
C GLY A 10 -12.84 4.34 -1.27
N ILE A 11 -13.65 3.32 -1.60
CA ILE A 11 -13.35 1.92 -1.28
C ILE A 11 -13.16 1.15 -2.59
N PHE A 12 -12.01 0.48 -2.70
CA PHE A 12 -11.66 -0.30 -3.88
C PHE A 12 -11.32 -1.73 -3.47
N ASP A 13 -12.23 -2.68 -3.71
CA ASP A 13 -12.00 -4.12 -3.50
C ASP A 13 -11.75 -4.81 -4.85
N LYS A 14 -10.52 -5.32 -5.03
CA LYS A 14 -10.15 -6.15 -6.18
C LYS A 14 -9.75 -7.55 -5.70
N ARG A 15 -10.37 -8.57 -6.29
CA ARG A 15 -10.29 -9.95 -5.80
C ARG A 15 -9.39 -10.91 -6.59
N ARG A 16 -9.23 -10.66 -7.89
CA ARG A 16 -8.38 -11.38 -8.87
C ARG A 16 -8.29 -10.56 -10.15
N ALA A 17 -7.09 -10.45 -10.67
CA ALA A 17 -6.71 -10.03 -11.99
C ALA A 17 -5.19 -10.21 -12.12
N ASP A 18 -4.68 -10.18 -13.34
CA ASP A 18 -3.24 -10.27 -13.58
C ASP A 18 -2.58 -8.92 -13.20
N PHE A 19 -3.31 -7.82 -13.41
CA PHE A 19 -2.85 -6.45 -13.15
C PHE A 19 -3.94 -5.61 -12.47
N CYS A 20 -3.57 -5.01 -11.34
CA CYS A 20 -4.37 -4.00 -10.65
C CYS A 20 -3.62 -2.68 -10.56
N MET A 21 -4.26 -1.58 -10.96
CA MET A 21 -3.74 -0.23 -10.78
C MET A 21 -4.82 0.65 -10.17
N VAL A 22 -4.48 1.36 -9.10
CA VAL A 22 -5.33 2.34 -8.40
C VAL A 22 -4.56 3.65 -8.32
N ASP A 23 -5.08 4.71 -8.95
CA ASP A 23 -4.59 6.09 -8.86
C ASP A 23 -5.64 6.93 -8.11
N ILE A 24 -5.27 7.51 -6.97
CA ILE A 24 -6.10 8.39 -6.18
C ILE A 24 -5.36 9.72 -6.00
N ARG A 25 -5.87 10.77 -6.63
CA ARG A 25 -5.23 12.09 -6.55
C ARG A 25 -5.53 12.81 -5.24
N ARG A 26 -6.76 12.69 -4.74
CA ARG A 26 -7.26 13.34 -3.51
C ARG A 26 -8.39 12.53 -2.92
N ALA A 27 -8.30 12.19 -1.64
CA ALA A 27 -9.46 11.69 -0.90
C ALA A 27 -9.39 12.02 0.58
N ASP A 28 -10.50 12.31 1.26
CA ASP A 28 -10.46 12.45 2.72
C ASP A 28 -10.20 11.07 3.33
N PHE A 29 -10.91 10.04 2.84
CA PHE A 29 -10.72 8.66 3.23
C PHE A 29 -10.62 7.74 2.02
N CYS A 30 -9.62 6.86 2.01
CA CYS A 30 -9.58 5.77 1.03
C CYS A 30 -9.09 4.43 1.60
N ILE A 31 -9.71 3.36 1.10
CA ILE A 31 -9.34 1.98 1.41
C ILE A 31 -9.14 1.23 0.10
N VAL A 32 -7.99 0.63 -0.06
CA VAL A 32 -7.62 -0.19 -1.21
C VAL A 32 -7.35 -1.61 -0.73
N ASP A 33 -8.24 -2.53 -1.10
CA ASP A 33 -8.18 -3.95 -0.77
C ASP A 33 -7.86 -4.75 -2.04
N ILE A 34 -6.66 -5.31 -2.11
CA ILE A 34 -6.19 -6.08 -3.26
C ILE A 34 -5.90 -7.52 -2.83
N ARG A 35 -6.50 -8.48 -3.53
CA ARG A 35 -6.36 -9.91 -3.24
C ARG A 35 -5.95 -10.63 -4.51
N LYS A 36 -4.86 -11.41 -4.44
CA LYS A 36 -4.44 -12.37 -5.47
C LYS A 36 -4.29 -11.73 -6.86
N GLU A 37 -3.27 -10.90 -7.00
CA GLU A 37 -2.90 -10.27 -8.27
C GLU A 37 -1.44 -10.54 -8.60
N ASP A 38 -1.07 -10.83 -9.85
CA ASP A 38 0.35 -11.00 -10.18
C ASP A 38 1.09 -9.66 -9.98
N PHE A 39 0.47 -8.55 -10.43
CA PHE A 39 1.02 -7.21 -10.28
C PHE A 39 -0.01 -6.23 -9.72
N CYS A 40 0.38 -5.46 -8.70
CA CYS A 40 -0.44 -4.36 -8.20
C CYS A 40 0.35 -3.07 -7.98
N ILE A 41 -0.25 -1.95 -8.37
CA ILE A 41 0.26 -0.59 -8.16
C ILE A 41 -0.82 0.27 -7.52
N VAL A 42 -0.49 0.93 -6.43
CA VAL A 42 -1.35 1.89 -5.74
C VAL A 42 -0.59 3.22 -5.62
N ASP A 43 -1.09 4.28 -6.24
CA ASP A 43 -0.59 5.67 -6.14
C ASP A 43 -1.66 6.53 -5.45
N ILE A 44 -1.33 7.07 -4.27
CA ILE A 44 -2.20 7.97 -3.50
C ILE A 44 -1.44 9.28 -3.27
N ARG A 45 -1.89 10.39 -3.83
CA ARG A 45 -1.11 11.65 -3.79
C ARG A 45 -1.43 12.59 -2.65
N TRP A 46 -2.65 12.49 -2.11
CA TRP A 46 -3.18 13.31 -1.04
C TRP A 46 -4.31 12.54 -0.38
N ALA A 47 -4.19 12.25 0.92
CA ALA A 47 -5.32 11.75 1.67
C ALA A 47 -5.22 12.07 3.15
N ASP A 48 -6.33 12.41 3.81
CA ASP A 48 -6.30 12.59 5.27
C ASP A 48 -6.08 11.21 5.91
N PHE A 49 -6.80 10.20 5.41
CA PHE A 49 -6.63 8.80 5.84
C PHE A 49 -6.61 7.85 4.64
N CYS A 50 -5.58 7.00 4.58
CA CYS A 50 -5.53 5.93 3.61
C CYS A 50 -5.08 4.59 4.19
N MET A 51 -5.75 3.51 3.78
CA MET A 51 -5.38 2.14 4.11
C MET A 51 -5.22 1.32 2.83
N VAL A 52 -4.08 0.63 2.71
CA VAL A 52 -3.77 -0.25 1.58
C VAL A 52 -3.50 -1.65 2.12
N HIS A 53 -4.31 -2.61 1.70
CA HIS A 53 -4.19 -4.01 2.05
C HIS A 53 -3.90 -4.85 0.81
N ILE A 54 -2.71 -5.46 0.75
CA ILE A 54 -2.32 -6.38 -0.32
C ILE A 54 -2.15 -7.77 0.29
N ARG A 55 -3.08 -8.68 -0.01
CA ARG A 55 -3.06 -10.02 0.60
C ARG A 55 -2.08 -10.98 -0.05
N ARG A 56 -2.03 -10.96 -1.38
CA ARG A 56 -1.22 -11.85 -2.21
C ARG A 56 -0.92 -11.15 -3.52
N SER A 57 0.37 -10.98 -3.81
CA SER A 57 0.84 -10.60 -5.13
C SER A 57 2.21 -11.18 -5.45
N ASP A 58 2.61 -11.20 -6.71
CA ASP A 58 4.02 -11.49 -7.04
C ASP A 58 4.81 -10.17 -6.90
N PHE A 59 4.26 -9.08 -7.42
CA PHE A 59 4.82 -7.73 -7.33
C PHE A 59 3.80 -6.71 -6.81
N GLY A 60 4.17 -6.01 -5.74
CA GLY A 60 3.35 -4.94 -5.16
C GLY A 60 4.11 -3.62 -5.03
N ILE A 61 3.56 -2.54 -5.57
CA ILE A 61 4.09 -1.19 -5.42
C ILE A 61 3.03 -0.31 -4.77
N VAL A 62 3.40 0.38 -3.70
CA VAL A 62 2.56 1.37 -3.01
C VAL A 62 3.35 2.67 -2.90
N ASP A 63 2.85 3.74 -3.52
CA ASP A 63 3.37 5.11 -3.41
C ASP A 63 2.28 5.97 -2.76
N ILE A 64 2.57 6.49 -1.56
CA ILE A 64 1.66 7.39 -0.85
C ILE A 64 2.38 8.68 -0.55
N ARG A 65 1.77 9.80 -0.94
CA ARG A 65 2.30 11.15 -0.73
C ARG A 65 1.30 11.98 0.04
N ARG A 66 1.80 12.85 0.91
CA ARG A 66 1.02 13.90 1.58
C ARG A 66 -0.25 13.34 2.25
N ALA A 67 -0.02 12.46 3.22
CA ALA A 67 -1.11 11.83 3.95
C ALA A 67 -1.02 12.07 5.46
N ASP A 68 -2.10 12.48 6.12
CA ASP A 68 -2.05 12.72 7.56
C ASP A 68 -1.90 11.38 8.29
N PHE A 69 -2.62 10.35 7.85
CA PHE A 69 -2.45 8.98 8.29
C PHE A 69 -2.42 7.98 7.12
N CYS A 70 -1.41 7.12 7.10
CA CYS A 70 -1.38 5.99 6.18
C CYS A 70 -1.01 4.66 6.85
N MET A 71 -1.70 3.61 6.42
CA MET A 71 -1.37 2.23 6.77
C MET A 71 -1.22 1.39 5.52
N VAL A 72 -0.11 0.65 5.44
CA VAL A 72 0.16 -0.32 4.39
C VAL A 72 0.35 -1.69 5.03
N ASP A 73 -0.52 -2.65 4.71
CA ASP A 73 -0.43 -4.03 5.16
C ASP A 73 -0.25 -4.96 3.96
N ILE A 74 0.92 -5.58 3.88
CA ILE A 74 1.28 -6.54 2.84
C ILE A 74 1.48 -7.93 3.47
N LEU A 75 0.47 -8.78 3.33
CA LEU A 75 0.51 -10.12 3.93
C LEU A 75 1.50 -11.03 3.22
N SER A 76 1.46 -11.04 1.88
CA SER A 76 2.28 -11.90 1.03
C SER A 76 2.56 -11.20 -0.30
N ALA A 77 3.82 -10.90 -0.57
CA ALA A 77 4.29 -10.47 -1.89
C ALA A 77 5.65 -11.09 -2.16
N ASP A 78 6.01 -11.53 -3.37
CA ASP A 78 7.40 -11.99 -3.59
C ASP A 78 8.35 -10.79 -3.58
N PHE A 79 7.92 -9.70 -4.21
CA PHE A 79 8.57 -8.39 -4.22
C PHE A 79 7.60 -7.29 -3.80
N CYS A 80 7.99 -6.48 -2.82
CA CYS A 80 7.28 -5.26 -2.45
C CYS A 80 8.15 -4.01 -2.46
N ILE A 81 7.58 -2.91 -2.93
CA ILE A 81 8.10 -1.55 -2.74
C ILE A 81 7.02 -0.70 -2.11
N VAL A 82 7.37 -0.05 -0.99
CA VAL A 82 6.52 0.93 -0.32
C VAL A 82 7.29 2.24 -0.23
N ASP A 83 6.83 3.28 -0.90
CA ASP A 83 7.38 4.65 -0.84
C ASP A 83 6.35 5.57 -0.18
N LEU A 84 6.67 6.09 1.01
CA LEU A 84 5.82 7.01 1.75
C LEU A 84 6.52 8.36 1.89
N ARG A 85 5.88 9.44 1.44
CA ARG A 85 6.46 10.79 1.48
C ARG A 85 5.53 11.79 2.10
N ARG A 86 6.05 12.58 3.06
CA ARG A 86 5.28 13.65 3.71
C ARG A 86 4.02 13.10 4.37
N ALA A 87 4.19 12.09 5.22
CA ALA A 87 3.09 11.52 5.96
C ALA A 87 3.24 11.82 7.46
N ASP A 88 2.22 12.34 8.12
CA ASP A 88 2.36 12.71 9.54
C ASP A 88 2.48 11.44 10.39
N PHE A 89 1.61 10.45 10.13
CA PHE A 89 1.69 9.12 10.73
C PHE A 89 1.67 8.03 9.67
N CYS A 90 2.65 7.12 9.72
CA CYS A 90 2.68 5.96 8.84
C CYS A 90 2.96 4.65 9.55
N ILE A 91 2.23 3.61 9.13
CA ILE A 91 2.41 2.24 9.57
C ILE A 91 2.62 1.34 8.35
N VAL A 92 3.68 0.54 8.37
CA VAL A 92 3.91 -0.51 7.37
C VAL A 92 4.03 -1.85 8.09
N ASP A 93 3.06 -2.74 7.92
CA ASP A 93 3.17 -4.15 8.33
C ASP A 93 3.36 -5.01 7.09
N LYS A 94 4.42 -5.81 7.08
CA LYS A 94 4.71 -6.74 6.01
C LYS A 94 5.16 -8.08 6.57
N ARG A 95 4.52 -9.17 6.14
CA ARG A 95 4.70 -10.49 6.78
C ARG A 95 5.46 -11.52 5.97
N ARG A 96 5.16 -11.66 4.67
CA ARG A 96 5.80 -12.67 3.80
C ARG A 96 6.24 -12.00 2.50
N ALA A 97 7.55 -11.96 2.28
CA ALA A 97 8.18 -11.54 1.04
C ALA A 97 9.64 -11.91 1.08
N ASP A 98 10.14 -12.24 -0.09
CA ASP A 98 11.53 -12.54 -0.33
C ASP A 98 12.34 -11.24 -0.36
N PHE A 99 11.77 -10.23 -1.02
CA PHE A 99 12.33 -8.89 -1.14
C PHE A 99 11.30 -7.82 -0.78
N CYS A 100 11.69 -6.90 0.09
CA CYS A 100 10.88 -5.72 0.37
C CYS A 100 11.75 -4.50 0.56
N ILE A 101 11.39 -3.41 -0.12
CA ILE A 101 11.97 -2.09 0.05
C ILE A 101 10.89 -1.20 0.67
N VAL A 102 11.25 -0.53 1.75
CA VAL A 102 10.41 0.46 2.39
C VAL A 102 11.23 1.75 2.49
N ASP A 103 10.80 2.78 1.77
CA ASP A 103 11.40 4.11 1.78
C ASP A 103 10.39 5.09 2.36
N ILE A 104 10.76 5.75 3.44
CA ILE A 104 9.88 6.67 4.15
C ILE A 104 10.63 7.97 4.36
N ARG A 105 10.07 9.07 3.85
CA ARG A 105 10.72 10.38 3.85
C ARG A 105 9.78 11.47 4.36
N MET A 106 10.34 12.37 5.15
CA MET A 106 9.60 13.51 5.69
C MET A 106 8.33 13.05 6.43
N ALA A 107 8.44 11.99 7.23
CA ALA A 107 7.34 11.53 8.07
C ALA A 107 7.64 11.84 9.53
N ASP A 108 6.61 12.25 10.28
CA ASP A 108 6.78 12.63 11.68
C ASP A 108 6.82 11.40 12.59
N PHE A 109 5.94 10.43 12.34
CA PHE A 109 5.87 9.18 13.09
C PHE A 109 5.82 7.95 12.18
N VAL A 110 6.71 7.00 12.47
CA VAL A 110 6.92 5.82 11.62
C VAL A 110 6.93 4.55 12.46
N ILE A 111 6.08 3.59 12.10
CA ILE A 111 6.12 2.22 12.61
C ILE A 111 6.29 1.27 11.43
N VAL A 112 7.34 0.45 11.48
CA VAL A 112 7.63 -0.53 10.42
C VAL A 112 7.83 -1.91 11.05
N HIS A 113 7.01 -2.86 10.63
CA HIS A 113 7.13 -4.26 10.97
C HIS A 113 7.37 -5.08 9.70
N ILE A 114 8.60 -5.55 9.51
CA ILE A 114 8.95 -6.41 8.38
C ILE A 114 9.37 -7.76 8.92
N ARG A 115 8.56 -8.78 8.63
CA ARG A 115 8.86 -10.17 8.94
C ARG A 115 9.25 -10.89 7.65
N ARG A 116 10.26 -11.76 7.74
CA ARG A 116 10.57 -12.70 6.67
C ARG A 116 9.79 -13.99 6.89
N ALA A 117 9.45 -14.67 5.80
CA ALA A 117 9.02 -16.05 5.89
C ALA A 117 10.23 -16.85 6.40
N VAL A 118 10.14 -17.40 7.62
CA VAL A 118 11.09 -18.41 8.06
C VAL A 118 10.68 -19.68 7.33
N SER A 119 11.44 -20.06 6.30
CA SER A 119 11.36 -21.40 5.73
C SER A 119 11.89 -22.36 6.81
N GLY A 120 10.99 -22.90 7.63
CA GLY A 120 11.31 -24.09 8.41
C GLY A 120 11.57 -25.25 7.44
N MET A 121 12.66 -25.97 7.66
CA MET A 121 12.94 -27.28 7.06
C MET A 121 11.77 -28.25 7.27
#